data_AF-A0A3M1ZLP3-F1
#
_entry.id   AF-A0A3M1ZLP3-F1
#
_cell.length_a   1.000
_cell.length_b   1.000
_cell.length_c   1.000
_cell.angle_alpha   90.00
_cell.angle_beta   90.00
_cell.angle_gamma   90.00
#
_symmetry.space_group_name_H-M   'P 1'
#
loop_
_entity.id
_entity.type
_entity.pdbx_description
1 polymer ?
#
loop_
_entity_poly.entity_id
_entity_poly.type
_entity_poly.pdbx_seq_one_letter_code
_entity_poly.pdbx_strand_id
1 'polypeptide(L)' 'QIERFSRMCGASIPAWLHERMDPIRNDLDRVFEAGIELASRQCEELIERGVPGLHFYTLNKSAATIAIVRALGLHRTR' A
#
# COMPACT_ATOMS: atom_id res chain seq x y z
N GLN A 1 -0.69 -4.13 11.93
CA GLN A 1 -1.15 -5.12 10.91
C GLN A 1 -0.01 -5.60 10.04
N ILE A 2 0.79 -4.68 9.47
CA ILE A 2 1.97 -4.99 8.64
C ILE A 2 2.95 -5.95 9.34
N GLU A 3 3.34 -5.68 10.59
CA GLU A 3 4.22 -6.58 11.39
C GLU A 3 3.70 -8.00 11.60
N ARG A 4 2.38 -8.18 11.64
CA ARG A 4 1.79 -9.52 11.77
C ARG A 4 1.86 -10.26 10.44
N PHE A 5 1.54 -9.60 9.33
CA PHE A 5 1.66 -10.20 8.00
C PHE A 5 3.10 -10.55 7.65
N SER A 6 4.01 -9.61 7.83
CA SER A 6 5.45 -9.79 7.59
C SER A 6 6.02 -10.99 8.35
N ARG A 7 5.68 -11.15 9.64
CA ARG A 7 6.12 -12.31 10.44
C ARG A 7 5.52 -13.64 9.96
N MET A 8 4.27 -13.64 9.49
CA MET A 8 3.61 -14.87 9.01
C MET A 8 4.16 -15.35 7.65
N CYS A 9 4.61 -14.44 6.78
CA CYS A 9 5.14 -14.79 5.46
C CYS A 9 6.68 -14.76 5.36
N GLY A 10 7.38 -14.44 6.46
CA GLY A 10 8.84 -14.30 6.47
C GLY A 10 9.35 -13.06 5.73
N ALA A 11 8.48 -12.10 5.40
CA ALA A 11 8.89 -10.84 4.80
C ALA A 11 9.46 -9.89 5.85
N SER A 12 10.56 -9.22 5.54
CA SER A 12 11.12 -8.15 6.37
C SER A 12 10.42 -6.82 6.09
N ILE A 13 10.18 -6.04 7.14
CA ILE A 13 9.74 -4.64 6.99
C ILE A 13 10.99 -3.76 6.88
N PRO A 14 11.14 -2.94 5.84
CA PRO A 14 12.27 -2.03 5.73
C PRO A 14 12.32 -1.01 6.87
N ALA A 15 13.51 -0.65 7.34
CA ALA A 15 13.69 0.32 8.42
C ALA A 15 13.07 1.70 8.10
N TRP A 16 13.24 2.18 6.87
CA TRP A 16 12.66 3.46 6.43
C TRP A 16 11.13 3.48 6.54
N LEU A 17 10.46 2.33 6.46
CA LEU A 17 9.01 2.26 6.61
C LEU A 17 8.59 2.46 8.07
N HIS A 18 9.37 1.94 9.03
CA HIS A 18 9.16 2.24 10.44
C HIS A 18 9.39 3.72 10.72
N GLU A 19 10.52 4.28 10.25
CA GLU A 19 10.85 5.70 10.44
C GLU A 19 9.75 6.64 9.90
N ARG A 20 9.13 6.27 8.78
CA ARG A 20 8.05 7.04 8.17
C ARG A 20 6.72 6.92 8.93
N MET A 21 6.42 5.74 9.47
CA MET A 21 5.08 5.43 10.02
C MET A 21 5.01 5.64 11.54
N ASP A 22 6.11 5.46 12.27
CA ASP A 22 6.14 5.57 13.73
C ASP A 22 5.70 6.94 14.28
N PRO A 23 6.08 8.09 13.67
CA PRO A 23 5.65 9.40 14.15
C PRO A 23 4.14 9.62 14.04
N ILE A 24 3.48 8.95 13.09
CA ILE A 24 2.05 9.10 12.79
C ILE A 24 1.21 7.92 13.27
N ARG A 25 1.81 6.92 13.94
CA ARG A 25 1.16 5.63 14.29
C ARG A 25 -0.18 5.72 15.02
N ASN A 26 -0.44 6.83 15.74
CA ASN A 26 -1.65 7.05 16.52
C ASN A 26 -2.68 7.92 15.78
N ASP A 27 -2.34 8.43 14.60
CA ASP A 27 -3.21 9.20 13.71
C ASP A 27 -3.61 8.30 12.54
N LEU A 28 -4.81 7.72 12.64
CA LEU A 28 -5.27 6.71 11.68
C LEU A 28 -5.46 7.28 10.28
N ASP A 29 -5.85 8.55 10.16
CA ASP A 29 -6.05 9.21 8.87
C ASP A 29 -4.70 9.42 8.18
N ARG A 30 -3.70 9.92 8.91
CA ARG A 30 -2.35 10.07 8.37
C ARG A 30 -1.69 8.73 8.03
N VAL A 31 -1.89 7.71 8.84
CA VAL A 31 -1.42 6.34 8.55
C VAL A 31 -2.06 5.82 7.27
N PHE A 32 -3.35 6.07 7.08
CA PHE A 32 -4.09 5.66 5.90
C PHE A 32 -3.58 6.37 4.64
N GLU A 33 -3.42 7.70 4.68
CA GLU A 33 -2.88 8.50 3.58
C GLU A 33 -1.45 8.07 3.20
N ALA A 34 -0.57 7.93 4.20
CA ALA A 34 0.81 7.49 3.97
C ALA A 34 0.88 6.07 3.38
N GLY A 35 0.00 5.17 3.82
CA GLY A 35 -0.12 3.83 3.27
C GLY A 35 -0.57 3.82 1.81
N ILE A 36 -1.51 4.68 1.43
CA ILE A 36 -1.95 4.83 0.03
C ILE A 36 -0.81 5.35 -0.83
N GLU A 37 -0.13 6.43 -0.41
CA GLU A 37 0.98 7.02 -1.18
C GLU A 37 2.06 5.98 -1.45
N LEU A 38 2.45 5.24 -0.41
CA LEU A 38 3.49 4.24 -0.53
C LEU A 38 3.08 3.10 -1.47
N ALA A 39 1.89 2.54 -1.28
CA ALA A 39 1.42 1.44 -2.09
C ALA A 39 1.21 1.85 -3.56
N SER A 40 0.74 3.08 -3.82
CA SER A 40 0.65 3.63 -5.17
C SER A 40 2.01 3.69 -5.85
N ARG A 41 3.03 4.27 -5.21
CA ARG A 41 4.39 4.32 -5.78
C ARG A 41 4.96 2.93 -6.05
N GLN A 42 4.77 1.99 -5.12
CA GLN A 42 5.19 0.61 -5.32
C GLN A 42 4.50 -0.02 -6.54
N CYS A 43 3.20 0.25 -6.73
CA CYS A 43 2.47 -0.24 -7.89
C CYS A 43 2.97 0.41 -9.19
N GLU A 44 3.24 1.71 -9.20
CA GLU A 44 3.82 2.43 -10.36
C GLU A 44 5.14 1.79 -10.77
N GLU A 45 6.07 1.61 -9.83
CA GLU A 45 7.38 0.99 -10.11
C GLU A 45 7.25 -0.45 -10.65
N LEU A 46 6.30 -1.23 -10.13
CA LEU A 46 6.06 -2.59 -10.63
C LEU A 46 5.49 -2.58 -12.05
N ILE A 47 4.54 -1.67 -12.34
CA ILE A 47 3.97 -1.50 -13.68
C ILE A 47 5.04 -1.08 -14.67
N GLU A 48 5.90 -0.12 -14.32
CA GLU A 48 7.03 0.32 -15.15
C GLU A 48 8.01 -0.83 -15.47
N ARG A 49 8.16 -1.79 -14.53
CA ARG A 49 8.96 -3.01 -14.71
C ARG A 49 8.25 -4.12 -15.51
N GLY A 50 7.01 -3.89 -15.96
CA GLY A 50 6.29 -4.80 -16.84
C GLY A 50 5.67 -6.02 -16.16
N VAL A 51 5.27 -5.92 -14.88
CA VAL A 51 4.53 -7.02 -14.24
C VAL A 51 3.22 -7.31 -14.98
N PRO A 52 2.76 -8.58 -15.04
CA PRO A 52 1.54 -8.94 -15.77
C PRO A 52 0.25 -8.44 -15.10
N GLY A 53 0.33 -8.04 -13.83
CA GLY A 53 -0.81 -7.52 -13.08
C GLY A 53 -0.48 -7.30 -11.60
N LEU A 54 -1.43 -6.70 -10.89
CA LEU A 54 -1.35 -6.41 -9.46
C LEU A 54 -2.47 -7.17 -8.72
N HIS A 55 -2.13 -7.82 -7.61
CA HIS A 55 -3.08 -8.49 -6.73
C HIS A 55 -3.08 -7.82 -5.35
N PHE A 56 -4.24 -7.32 -4.93
CA PHE A 56 -4.38 -6.58 -3.67
C PHE A 56 -4.98 -7.46 -2.56
N TYR A 57 -4.28 -7.55 -1.43
CA TYR A 57 -4.84 -8.08 -0.19
C TYR A 57 -5.67 -7.00 0.51
N THR A 58 -6.97 -6.97 0.23
CA THR A 58 -7.89 -5.92 0.72
C THR A 58 -8.29 -6.09 2.18
N LEU A 59 -8.17 -7.29 2.74
CA LEU A 59 -8.62 -7.63 4.10
C LEU A 59 -10.08 -7.22 4.37
N ASN A 60 -10.96 -7.47 3.38
CA ASN A 60 -12.37 -7.06 3.38
C ASN A 60 -12.60 -5.53 3.50
N LYS A 61 -11.60 -4.72 3.16
CA LYS A 61 -11.66 -3.25 3.16
C LYS A 61 -11.27 -2.70 1.78
N SER A 62 -12.21 -2.05 1.10
CA SER A 62 -12.00 -1.59 -0.28
C SER A 62 -11.41 -0.18 -0.38
N ALA A 63 -11.56 0.66 0.64
CA ALA A 63 -11.24 2.10 0.55
C ALA A 63 -9.79 2.37 0.11
N ALA A 64 -8.80 1.72 0.72
CA ALA A 64 -7.39 1.88 0.35
C ALA A 64 -7.11 1.42 -1.09
N THR A 65 -7.60 0.23 -1.47
CA THR A 65 -7.41 -0.30 -2.83
C THR A 65 -8.06 0.57 -3.89
N ILE A 66 -9.27 1.11 -3.62
CA ILE A 66 -9.94 2.04 -4.54
C ILE A 66 -9.11 3.32 -4.71
N ALA A 67 -8.58 3.87 -3.62
CA ALA A 67 -7.74 5.08 -3.67
C ALA A 67 -6.46 4.84 -4.49
N ILE A 68 -5.80 3.70 -4.28
CA ILE A 68 -4.60 3.32 -5.03
C ILE A 68 -4.91 3.16 -6.52
N VAL A 69 -5.95 2.39 -6.88
CA VAL A 69 -6.34 2.18 -8.29
C VAL A 69 -6.70 3.49 -8.99
N ARG A 70 -7.35 4.43 -8.28
CA ARG A 70 -7.64 5.77 -8.80
C ARG A 70 -6.37 6.59 -9.02
N ALA A 71 -5.45 6.59 -8.06
CA ALA A 71 -4.16 7.28 -8.17
C ALA A 71 -3.36 6.77 -9.39
N LEU A 72 -3.41 5.46 -9.66
CA LEU A 72 -2.76 4.83 -10.82
C LEU A 72 -3.49 5.08 -12.16
N GLY A 73 -4.65 5.73 -12.16
CA GLY A 73 -5.47 5.90 -13.38
C GLY A 73 -6.06 4.59 -13.93
N LEU A 74 -6.06 3.50 -13.17
CA LEU A 74 -6.48 2.16 -13.63
C LEU A 74 -7.99 1.88 -13.43
N HIS A 75 -8.79 2.92 -13.26
CA HIS A 75 -10.24 2.79 -13.10
C HIS A 75 -10.94 3.04 -14.44
N ARG A 76 -11.98 2.26 -14.74
CA ARG A 76 -12.81 2.51 -15.92
C ARG A 76 -13.54 3.85 -15.75
N THR A 77 -13.23 4.80 -16.62
CA THR A 77 -14.13 5.92 -16.91
C THR A 77 -15.34 5.35 -17.64
N ARG A 78 -16.54 5.55 -17.10
CA ARG A 78 -17.77 5.27 -17.84
C ARG A 78 -17.96 6.28 -18.94
#